data_AF-A0A450TL35-F1
#
_entry.id   AF-A0A450TL35-F1
#
_cell.length_a   1.000
_cell.length_b   1.000
_cell.length_c   1.000
_cell.angle_alpha   90.00
_cell.angle_beta   90.00
_cell.angle_gamma   90.00
#
_symmetry.space_group_name_H-M   'P 1'
#
loop_
_entity.id
_entity.type
_entity.pdbx_description
1 polymer ?
#
loop_
_entity_poly.entity_id
_entity_poly.type
_entity_poly.pdbx_seq_one_letter_code
_entity_poly.pdbx_strand_id
1 'polypeptide(L)'
;MLQTITPEICGKLQEIGFDEDEIGTIRMVHELKTRPHPIDVRELINQAAFRGLSAGIAETFEENGWSEKDFFGLVEKCRKEKREEK
;
A
#
# COMPACT_ATOMS: atom_id res chain seq x y z
N MET A 1 0.80 11.61 -20.58
CA MET A 1 0.88 10.17 -20.92
C MET A 1 2.01 9.57 -20.10
N LEU A 2 1.78 8.42 -19.46
CA LEU A 2 2.85 7.64 -18.85
C LEU A 2 3.80 7.18 -19.96
N GLN A 3 5.10 7.46 -19.83
CA GLN A 3 6.11 6.91 -20.73
C GLN A 3 6.39 5.47 -20.30
N THR A 4 5.62 4.54 -20.85
CA THR A 4 5.82 3.11 -20.61
C THR A 4 6.84 2.56 -21.60
N ILE A 5 7.47 1.44 -21.26
CA ILE A 5 8.25 0.68 -22.24
C ILE A 5 7.32 0.14 -23.32
N THR A 6 7.69 0.28 -24.59
CA THR A 6 6.84 -0.15 -25.70
C THR A 6 6.88 -1.67 -25.90
N PRO A 7 5.86 -2.27 -26.51
CA PRO A 7 5.82 -3.70 -26.80
C PRO A 7 7.04 -4.19 -27.60
N GLU A 8 7.56 -3.37 -28.52
CA GLU A 8 8.74 -3.69 -29.32
C GLU A 8 10.00 -3.84 -28.46
N ILE A 9 10.15 -3.02 -27.42
CA ILE A 9 11.27 -3.14 -26.48
C ILE A 9 11.09 -4.39 -25.60
N CYS A 10 9.86 -4.67 -25.15
CA CYS A 10 9.57 -5.91 -24.42
C CYS A 10 9.93 -7.16 -25.23
N GLY A 11 9.57 -7.18 -26.53
CA GLY A 11 9.93 -8.28 -27.43
C GLY A 11 11.44 -8.48 -27.55
N LYS A 12 12.21 -7.39 -27.67
CA LYS A 12 13.68 -7.47 -27.68
C LYS A 12 14.27 -7.97 -26.37
N LEU A 13 13.71 -7.58 -25.23
CA LEU A 13 14.17 -8.09 -23.92
C LEU A 13 13.94 -9.60 -23.83
N GLN A 14 12.80 -10.09 -24.33
CA GLN A 14 12.51 -11.51 -24.38
C GLN A 14 13.47 -12.28 -25.31
N GLU A 15 13.81 -11.71 -26.48
CA GLU A 15 14.82 -12.26 -27.39
C GLU A 15 16.23 -12.33 -26.76
N ILE A 16 16.55 -11.40 -25.86
CA ILE A 16 17.81 -11.36 -25.10
C ILE A 16 17.80 -12.40 -23.95
N GLY A 17 16.65 -12.96 -23.63
CA GLY A 17 16.49 -14.03 -22.64
C GLY A 17 15.95 -13.57 -21.28
N PHE A 18 15.40 -12.35 -21.19
CA PHE A 18 14.67 -11.93 -20.00
C PHE A 18 13.31 -12.60 -19.93
N ASP A 19 12.92 -13.03 -18.73
CA ASP A 19 11.60 -13.58 -18.49
C ASP A 19 10.53 -12.50 -18.33
N GLU A 20 9.27 -12.91 -18.27
CA GLU A 20 8.12 -12.01 -18.22
C GLU A 20 8.08 -11.18 -16.91
N ASP A 21 8.55 -11.75 -15.80
CA ASP A 21 8.61 -11.09 -14.50
C ASP A 21 9.72 -10.03 -14.46
N GLU A 22 10.88 -10.34 -15.05
CA GLU A 22 11.99 -9.42 -15.24
C GLU A 22 11.59 -8.25 -16.15
N ILE A 23 10.95 -8.52 -17.29
CA ILE A 23 10.43 -7.49 -18.19
C ILE A 23 9.38 -6.63 -17.48
N GLY A 24 8.50 -7.25 -16.69
CA GLY A 24 7.52 -6.57 -15.85
C GLY A 24 8.18 -5.60 -14.85
N THR A 25 9.26 -6.05 -14.21
CA THR A 25 10.05 -5.25 -13.26
C THR A 25 10.72 -4.06 -13.95
N ILE A 26 11.35 -4.29 -15.11
CA ILE A 26 12.00 -3.23 -15.90
C ILE A 26 10.96 -2.17 -16.32
N ARG A 27 9.76 -2.59 -16.76
CA ARG A 27 8.67 -1.68 -17.12
C ARG A 27 8.22 -0.84 -15.92
N MET A 28 8.02 -1.46 -14.76
CA MET A 28 7.62 -0.74 -13.54
C MET A 28 8.66 0.29 -13.11
N VAL A 29 9.95 -0.08 -13.11
CA VAL A 29 11.04 0.84 -12.74
C VAL A 29 11.17 1.98 -13.75
N HIS A 30 11.08 1.71 -15.04
CA HIS A 30 11.09 2.74 -16.08
C HIS A 30 9.94 3.73 -15.88
N GLU A 31 8.72 3.22 -15.70
CA GLU A 31 7.55 4.06 -15.45
C GLU A 31 7.72 4.92 -14.21
N LEU A 32 8.34 4.42 -13.13
CA LEU A 32 8.62 5.22 -11.93
C LEU A 32 9.67 6.31 -12.19
N LYS A 33 10.69 6.02 -13.01
CA LYS A 33 11.76 6.97 -13.36
C LYS A 33 11.31 8.05 -14.34
N THR A 34 10.43 7.73 -15.29
CA THR A 34 10.02 8.66 -16.35
C THR A 34 8.72 9.40 -16.05
N ARG A 35 8.20 9.29 -14.82
CA ARG A 35 7.00 10.05 -14.43
C ARG A 35 7.29 11.54 -14.55
N PRO A 36 6.36 12.32 -15.12
CA PRO A 36 6.49 13.77 -15.20
C PRO A 36 6.43 14.45 -13.82
N HIS A 37 5.90 13.75 -12.81
CA HIS A 37 5.78 14.25 -11.44
C HIS A 37 6.38 13.21 -10.49
N PRO A 38 7.26 13.64 -9.55
CA PRO A 38 7.79 12.75 -8.54
C PRO A 38 6.65 12.26 -7.66
N ILE A 39 6.69 10.97 -7.31
CA ILE A 39 5.75 10.35 -6.37
C ILE A 39 6.53 10.00 -5.12
N ASP A 40 6.00 10.42 -3.97
CA ASP A 40 6.47 9.90 -2.69
C ASP A 40 5.86 8.51 -2.48
N VAL A 41 6.66 7.48 -2.82
CA VAL A 41 6.27 6.08 -2.64
C VAL A 41 5.99 5.76 -1.16
N ARG A 42 6.70 6.41 -0.23
CA ARG A 42 6.44 6.25 1.20
C ARG A 42 5.08 6.83 1.57
N GLU A 43 4.72 7.98 1.01
CA GLU A 43 3.38 8.55 1.19
C GLU A 43 2.29 7.62 0.66
N LEU A 44 2.46 7.05 -0.54
CA LEU A 44 1.49 6.10 -1.10
C LEU A 44 1.36 4.83 -0.25
N ILE A 45 2.47 4.27 0.24
CA ILE A 45 2.46 3.11 1.15
C ILE A 45 1.71 3.48 2.44
N ASN A 46 1.98 4.65 3.01
CA ASN A 46 1.29 5.12 4.21
C ASN A 46 -0.21 5.32 3.98
N GLN A 47 -0.61 5.88 2.82
CA GLN A 47 -2.01 6.04 2.46
C GLN A 47 -2.71 4.69 2.27
N ALA A 48 -2.06 3.73 1.62
CA ALA A 48 -2.60 2.38 1.44
C ALA A 48 -2.75 1.64 2.77
N ALA A 49 -1.73 1.70 3.63
CA ALA A 49 -1.78 1.15 4.98
C ALA A 49 -2.87 1.80 5.83
N PHE A 50 -3.00 3.13 5.76
CA PHE A 50 -4.03 3.87 6.48
C PHE A 50 -5.45 3.52 6.00
N ARG A 51 -5.65 3.36 4.69
CA ARG A 51 -6.93 2.90 4.13
C ARG A 51 -7.27 1.49 4.60
N GLY A 52 -6.31 0.56 4.58
CA GLY A 52 -6.50 -0.80 5.07
C GLY A 52 -6.86 -0.84 6.56
N LEU A 53 -6.14 -0.06 7.39
CA LEU A 53 -6.46 0.10 8.81
C LEU A 53 -7.86 0.70 9.02
N SER A 54 -8.20 1.74 8.26
CA SER A 54 -9.52 2.38 8.35
C SER A 54 -10.66 1.43 7.97
N ALA A 55 -10.46 0.63 6.92
CA ALA A 55 -11.45 -0.36 6.49
C ALA A 55 -11.64 -1.46 7.55
N GLY A 56 -10.56 -2.01 8.10
CA GLY A 56 -10.66 -3.03 9.15
C GLY A 56 -11.26 -2.50 10.45
N ILE A 57 -10.97 -1.25 10.82
CA ILE A 57 -11.63 -0.61 11.97
C ILE A 57 -13.14 -0.44 11.69
N ALA A 58 -13.52 0.06 10.51
CA ALA A 58 -14.93 0.25 10.16
C ALA A 58 -15.71 -1.08 10.17
N GLU A 59 -15.15 -2.14 9.58
CA GLU A 59 -15.70 -3.49 9.60
C GLU A 59 -15.91 -3.99 11.03
N THR A 60 -14.91 -3.81 11.90
CA THR A 60 -15.00 -4.19 13.32
C THR A 60 -16.13 -3.44 14.04
N PHE A 61 -16.31 -2.14 13.75
CA PHE A 61 -17.40 -1.34 14.32
C PHE A 61 -18.77 -1.84 13.87
N GLU A 62 -18.92 -2.15 12.58
CA GLU A 62 -20.17 -2.65 12.02
C GLU A 62 -20.53 -4.04 12.57
N GLU A 63 -19.58 -4.99 12.56
CA GLU A 63 -19.79 -6.36 13.03
C GLU A 63 -20.15 -6.42 14.52
N ASN A 64 -19.53 -5.58 15.33
CA ASN A 64 -19.72 -5.59 16.78
C ASN A 64 -20.78 -4.58 17.25
N GLY A 65 -21.39 -3.82 16.34
CA GLY A 65 -22.34 -2.75 16.68
C GLY A 65 -21.76 -1.71 17.63
N TRP A 66 -20.44 -1.49 17.58
CA TRP A 66 -19.76 -0.59 18.51
C TRP A 66 -20.08 0.86 18.17
N SER A 67 -20.41 1.63 19.19
CA SER A 67 -20.40 3.08 19.09
C SER A 67 -18.97 3.60 19.29
N GLU A 68 -18.75 4.85 18.88
CA GLU A 68 -17.48 5.56 19.10
C GLU A 68 -17.06 5.56 20.59
N LYS A 69 -18.03 5.61 21.51
CA LYS A 69 -17.78 5.55 22.96
C LYS A 69 -17.27 4.18 23.41
N ASP A 70 -17.77 3.10 22.82
CA ASP A 70 -17.36 1.74 23.16
C ASP A 70 -15.92 1.48 22.76
N PHE A 71 -15.53 1.94 21.56
CA PHE A 71 -14.17 1.85 21.06
C PHE A 71 -13.18 2.65 21.92
N PHE A 72 -13.45 3.93 22.19
CA PHE A 72 -12.54 4.74 23.01
C PHE A 72 -12.46 4.24 24.45
N GLY A 73 -13.54 3.66 25.00
CA GLY A 73 -13.52 2.97 26.28
C GLY A 73 -12.59 1.76 26.31
N LEU A 74 -12.62 0.93 25.27
CA LEU A 74 -11.71 -0.22 25.09
C LEU A 74 -10.25 0.21 24.92
N VAL A 75 -10.01 1.24 24.10
CA VAL A 75 -8.66 1.78 23.88
C VAL A 75 -8.07 2.34 25.18
N GLU A 76 -8.86 3.08 25.97
CA GLU A 76 -8.42 3.56 27.29
C GLU A 76 -8.10 2.42 28.25
N LYS A 77 -8.95 1.39 28.27
CA LYS A 77 -8.76 0.21 29.13
C LYS A 77 -7.44 -0.51 28.79
N CYS A 78 -7.23 -0.86 27.52
CA CYS A 78 -5.98 -1.49 27.07
C CYS A 78 -4.74 -0.61 27.31
N ARG A 79 -4.88 0.72 27.22
CA ARG A 79 -3.78 1.65 27.50
C ARG A 79 -3.40 1.70 28.99
N LYS A 80 -4.39 1.57 29.89
CA LYS A 80 -4.19 1.52 31.34
C LYS A 80 -3.56 0.18 31.76
N GLU A 81 -4.06 -0.93 31.24
CA GLU A 81 -3.51 -2.28 31.49
C GLU A 81 -2.02 -2.37 31.11
N LYS A 82 -1.63 -1.84 29.94
CA LYS A 82 -0.21 -1.79 29.53
C LYS A 82 0.70 -0.90 30.37
N ARG A 83 0.15 0.01 31.17
CA ARG A 83 0.93 0.89 32.07
C ARG A 83 1.11 0.27 33.46
N GLU A 84 0.22 -0.62 33.86
CA GLU A 84 0.29 -1.33 35.15
C GLU A 84 1.20 -2.56 35.09
N GLU A 85 1.50 -3.07 33.89
CA GLU A 85 2.47 -4.16 33.65
C GLU A 85 3.96 -3.69 33.60
N LYS A 86 4.25 -2.42 33.88
CA LYS A 86 5.62 -1.85 33.93
C LYS A 86 6.01 -1.40 35.32
#